data_AF-A0A531LG92-F1
#
_entry.id   AF-A0A531LG92-F1
#
_cell.length_a   1.000
_cell.length_b   1.000
_cell.length_c   1.000
_cell.angle_alpha   90.00
_cell.angle_beta   90.00
_cell.angle_gamma   90.00
#
_symmetry.space_group_name_H-M   'P 1'
#
loop_
_entity.id
_entity.type
_entity.pdbx_description
1 polymer ?
#
loop_
_entity_poly.entity_id
_entity_poly.type
_entity_poly.pdbx_seq_one_letter_code
_entity_poly.pdbx_strand_id
1 'polypeptide(L)'
;MSPHDVVISGIGLVSSLGEGPDAHWRKLVQPGLEPVLEAARFSPYTVHPLPEIDWNLQIAKRGDQRQMETWQRLGTYAAGMALDDAGIKGNDELCT
;
A
#
# COMPACT_ATOMS: atom_id res chain seq x y z
N MET A 1 13.64 27.78 -1.01
CA MET A 1 13.71 26.58 -0.17
C MET A 1 14.96 26.64 0.68
N SER A 2 14.86 26.31 1.97
CA SER A 2 16.02 26.06 2.83
C SER A 2 16.68 24.74 2.43
N PRO A 3 17.99 24.54 2.68
CA PRO A 3 18.66 23.24 2.54
C PRO A 3 18.02 22.10 3.36
N HIS A 4 17.12 22.42 4.29
CA HIS A 4 16.44 21.45 5.16
C HIS A 4 14.94 21.32 4.87
N ASP A 5 14.46 21.84 3.75
CA ASP A 5 13.05 21.66 3.38
C ASP A 5 12.82 20.18 3.04
N VAL A 6 11.89 19.56 3.76
CA VAL A 6 11.48 18.17 3.57
C VAL A 6 10.11 18.14 2.92
N VAL A 7 9.95 17.32 1.88
CA VAL A 7 8.71 17.16 1.13
C VAL A 7 8.33 15.69 1.03
N ILE A 8 7.04 15.42 0.85
CA ILE A 8 6.56 14.08 0.51
C ILE A 8 6.65 13.96 -1.02
N SER A 9 7.55 13.11 -1.51
CA SER A 9 7.77 12.88 -2.94
C SER A 9 7.03 11.67 -3.50
N GLY A 10 6.55 10.75 -2.65
CA GLY A 10 5.80 9.59 -3.09
C GLY A 10 4.96 8.98 -1.98
N ILE A 11 3.84 8.35 -2.37
CA ILE A 11 2.84 7.76 -1.48
C ILE A 11 2.58 6.32 -1.91
N GLY A 12 2.76 5.40 -0.96
CA GLY A 12 2.32 4.02 -1.09
C GLY A 12 1.36 3.67 0.03
N LEU A 13 0.15 3.24 -0.34
CA LEU A 13 -0.93 3.02 0.62
C LEU A 13 -1.72 1.77 0.27
N VAL A 14 -1.96 0.93 1.27
CA VAL A 14 -2.88 -0.21 1.20
C VAL A 14 -3.85 -0.11 2.37
N SER A 15 -5.14 -0.18 2.09
CA SER A 15 -6.18 -0.29 3.12
C SER A 15 -7.36 -1.07 2.57
N SER A 16 -8.42 -1.26 3.37
CA SER A 16 -9.68 -1.84 2.88
C SER A 16 -10.33 -1.05 1.75
N LEU A 17 -9.90 0.19 1.52
CA LEU A 17 -10.32 1.01 0.39
C LEU A 17 -9.54 0.72 -0.90
N GLY A 18 -8.49 -0.10 -0.88
CA GLY A 18 -7.75 -0.53 -2.07
C GLY A 18 -6.27 -0.21 -1.98
N GLU A 19 -5.65 0.00 -3.15
CA GLU A 19 -4.21 0.16 -3.31
C GLU A 19 -3.88 1.48 -4.01
N GLY A 20 -2.88 2.19 -3.51
CA GLY A 20 -2.35 3.41 -4.12
C GLY A 20 -3.20 4.67 -3.91
N PRO A 21 -2.61 5.87 -4.09
CA PRO A 21 -3.26 7.14 -3.80
C PRO A 21 -4.53 7.37 -4.63
N ASP A 22 -4.55 6.99 -5.91
CA ASP A 22 -5.70 7.22 -6.80
C ASP A 22 -6.96 6.44 -6.41
N ALA A 23 -6.82 5.19 -5.96
CA ALA A 23 -7.96 4.40 -5.52
C ALA A 23 -8.56 4.98 -4.23
N HIS A 24 -7.69 5.41 -3.31
CA HIS A 24 -8.10 6.05 -2.07
C HIS A 24 -8.75 7.40 -2.33
N TRP A 25 -8.13 8.24 -3.16
CA TRP A 25 -8.67 9.56 -3.52
C TRP A 25 -10.07 9.44 -4.10
N ARG A 26 -10.26 8.59 -5.12
CA ARG A 26 -11.56 8.38 -5.75
C ARG A 26 -12.65 7.96 -4.77
N LYS A 27 -12.33 7.11 -3.79
CA LYS A 27 -13.27 6.69 -2.76
C LYS A 27 -13.54 7.80 -1.74
N LEU A 28 -12.49 8.47 -1.26
CA LEU A 28 -12.62 9.50 -0.21
C LEU A 28 -13.37 10.75 -0.68
N VAL A 29 -13.32 11.08 -1.98
CA VAL A 29 -14.11 12.19 -2.54
C VAL A 29 -15.53 11.80 -2.91
N GLN A 30 -15.89 10.52 -2.86
CA GLN A 30 -17.23 10.05 -3.19
C GLN A 30 -18.20 10.34 -2.04
N PRO A 31 -19.27 11.13 -2.26
CA PRO A 31 -20.27 11.35 -1.23
C PRO A 31 -20.98 10.04 -0.87
N GLY A 32 -21.19 9.80 0.43
CA GLY A 32 -21.89 8.62 0.92
C GLY A 32 -21.10 7.31 0.77
N LEU A 33 -19.77 7.36 0.74
CA LEU A 33 -18.93 6.16 0.78
C LEU A 33 -19.25 5.35 2.05
N GLU A 34 -19.74 4.13 1.84
CA GLU A 34 -19.89 3.14 2.90
C GLU A 34 -18.57 2.39 3.15
N PRO A 35 -18.28 1.99 4.41
CA PRO A 35 -17.08 1.24 4.73
C PRO A 35 -17.09 -0.15 4.08
N VAL A 36 -15.90 -0.65 3.71
CA VAL A 36 -15.74 -2.06 3.29
C VAL A 36 -15.67 -2.93 4.53
N LEU A 37 -16.65 -3.82 4.71
CA LEU A 37 -16.83 -4.63 5.91
C LEU A 37 -16.93 -6.12 5.59
N GLU A 38 -16.34 -6.94 6.47
CA GLU A 38 -16.53 -8.40 6.53
C GLU A 38 -17.07 -8.77 7.92
N ALA A 39 -18.32 -9.23 7.98
CA ALA A 39 -19.03 -9.54 9.21
C ALA A 39 -19.38 -11.03 9.36
N ALA A 40 -19.37 -11.80 8.27
CA ALA A 40 -19.78 -13.20 8.28
C ALA A 40 -18.64 -14.11 8.76
N ARG A 41 -17.43 -13.93 8.22
CA ARG A 41 -16.28 -14.81 8.51
C ARG A 41 -15.78 -14.70 9.94
N PHE A 42 -15.96 -13.53 10.57
CA PHE A 42 -15.41 -13.22 11.89
C PHE A 42 -16.49 -12.96 12.95
N SER A 43 -17.72 -13.41 12.71
CA SER A 43 -18.85 -13.25 13.64
C SER A 43 -18.47 -13.67 15.08
N PRO A 44 -18.79 -12.85 16.11
CA PRO A 44 -19.68 -11.67 16.09
C PRO A 44 -18.98 -10.35 15.70
N TYR A 45 -17.70 -10.39 15.33
CA TYR A 45 -16.92 -9.19 15.03
C TYR A 45 -17.01 -8.82 13.55
N THR A 46 -17.08 -7.51 13.31
CA THR A 46 -16.96 -6.93 11.97
C THR A 46 -15.53 -6.41 11.79
N VAL A 47 -14.92 -6.68 10.65
CA VAL A 47 -13.57 -6.22 10.32
C VAL A 47 -13.54 -5.51 8.98
N HIS A 48 -12.50 -4.69 8.77
CA HIS A 48 -12.16 -4.15 7.47
C HIS A 48 -11.16 -5.07 6.78
N PRO A 49 -11.57 -5.83 5.74
CA PRO A 49 -10.67 -6.77 5.10
C PRO A 49 -9.63 -6.06 4.25
N LEU A 50 -8.50 -6.72 4.01
CA LEU A 50 -7.57 -6.30 2.96
C LEU A 50 -8.21 -6.52 1.59
N PRO A 51 -7.89 -5.67 0.59
CA PRO A 51 -8.24 -5.94 -0.79
C PRO A 51 -7.46 -7.17 -1.29
N GLU A 52 -7.85 -7.69 -2.45
CA GLU A 52 -6.99 -8.61 -3.18
C GLU A 52 -5.73 -7.85 -3.64
N ILE A 53 -4.55 -8.42 -3.40
CA ILE A 53 -3.26 -7.78 -3.67
C ILE A 53 -2.39 -8.74 -4.49
N ASP A 54 -1.89 -8.27 -5.63
CA ASP A 54 -0.86 -8.98 -6.37
C ASP A 54 0.54 -8.66 -5.81
N TRP A 55 0.97 -9.48 -4.85
CA TRP A 55 2.27 -9.32 -4.18
C TRP A 55 3.46 -9.34 -5.16
N ASN A 56 3.33 -9.88 -6.37
CA ASN A 56 4.44 -9.97 -7.32
C ASN A 56 4.89 -8.59 -7.83
N LEU A 57 4.01 -7.57 -7.77
CA LEU A 57 4.33 -6.21 -8.25
C LEU A 57 5.42 -5.51 -7.43
N GLN A 58 5.57 -5.90 -6.17
CA GLN A 58 6.54 -5.29 -5.24
C GLN A 58 7.46 -6.32 -4.55
N ILE A 59 7.09 -7.60 -4.56
CA ILE A 59 7.85 -8.71 -3.97
C ILE A 59 8.00 -9.81 -5.02
N ALA A 60 8.85 -9.58 -6.03
CA ALA A 60 8.95 -10.46 -7.20
C ALA A 60 9.34 -11.92 -6.88
N LYS A 61 10.17 -12.12 -5.86
CA LYS A 61 10.64 -13.45 -5.46
C LYS A 61 9.59 -14.16 -4.61
N ARG A 62 9.00 -15.23 -5.15
CA ARG A 62 8.08 -16.11 -4.40
C ARG A 62 8.69 -16.72 -3.14
N GLY A 63 10.02 -16.88 -3.09
CA GLY A 63 10.74 -17.31 -1.89
C GLY A 63 10.55 -16.33 -0.74
N ASP A 64 10.80 -15.06 -1.01
CA ASP A 64 10.66 -13.95 -0.05
C ASP A 64 9.20 -13.83 0.41
N GLN A 65 8.24 -13.90 -0.52
CA GLN A 65 6.81 -13.88 -0.15
C GLN A 65 6.46 -14.95 0.89
N ARG A 66 6.96 -16.20 0.72
CA ARG A 66 6.68 -17.30 1.67
C ARG A 66 7.33 -17.10 3.04
N GLN A 67 8.43 -16.36 3.11
CA GLN A 67 9.13 -16.05 4.37
C GLN A 67 8.54 -14.85 5.10
N MET A 68 7.70 -14.06 4.42
CA MET A 68 7.10 -12.86 4.97
C MET A 68 5.69 -13.13 5.50
N GLU A 69 5.45 -12.66 6.72
CA GLU A 69 4.10 -12.55 7.26
C GLU A 69 3.32 -11.43 6.55
N THR A 70 1.99 -11.47 6.62
CA THR A 70 1.12 -10.52 5.89
C THR A 70 1.46 -9.05 6.18
N TRP A 71 1.78 -8.70 7.43
CA TRP A 71 2.15 -7.34 7.79
C TRP A 71 3.48 -6.88 7.16
N GLN A 72 4.43 -7.81 7.00
CA GLN A 72 5.70 -7.53 6.31
C GLN A 72 5.44 -7.34 4.81
N ARG A 73 4.60 -8.20 4.22
CA ARG A 73 4.22 -8.07 2.80
C ARG A 73 3.57 -6.73 2.52
N LEU A 74 2.64 -6.31 3.38
CA LEU A 74 2.01 -4.98 3.29
C LEU A 74 3.03 -3.85 3.38
N GLY A 75 3.95 -3.92 4.34
CA GLY A 75 5.00 -2.90 4.50
C GLY A 75 5.90 -2.79 3.27
N THR A 76 6.42 -3.92 2.77
CA THR A 76 7.26 -3.94 1.56
C THR A 76 6.48 -3.51 0.32
N TYR A 77 5.22 -3.94 0.20
CA TYR A 77 4.37 -3.58 -0.93
C TYR A 77 4.07 -2.07 -0.96
N ALA A 78 3.67 -1.50 0.17
CA ALA A 78 3.44 -0.07 0.30
C ALA A 78 4.73 0.75 0.08
N ALA A 79 5.86 0.32 0.64
CA ALA A 79 7.15 0.98 0.39
C ALA A 79 7.51 0.97 -1.11
N GLY A 80 7.33 -0.18 -1.77
CA GLY A 80 7.58 -0.31 -3.21
C GLY A 80 6.69 0.59 -4.05
N MET A 81 5.41 0.75 -3.70
CA MET A 81 4.52 1.74 -4.35
C MET A 81 4.98 3.17 -4.12
N ALA A 82 5.43 3.51 -2.91
CA ALA A 82 5.90 4.86 -2.60
C ALA A 82 7.16 5.23 -3.40
N LEU A 83 8.09 4.28 -3.58
CA LEU A 83 9.27 4.47 -4.41
C LEU A 83 8.91 4.63 -5.90
N ASP A 84 7.88 3.92 -6.35
CA ASP A 84 7.36 4.00 -7.73
C ASP A 84 6.71 5.36 -7.99
N ASP A 85 5.84 5.81 -7.08
CA ASP A 85 5.18 7.12 -7.14
C ASP A 85 6.18 8.28 -7.10
N ALA A 86 7.26 8.13 -6.32
CA ALA A 86 8.38 9.08 -6.30
C ALA A 86 9.28 9.03 -7.55
N GLY A 87 9.08 8.07 -8.46
CA GLY A 87 9.88 7.93 -9.67
C GLY A 87 11.33 7.45 -9.43
N ILE A 88 11.60 6.83 -8.27
CA ILE A 88 12.95 6.41 -7.86
C ILE A 88 13.09 4.89 -7.71
N LYS A 89 12.03 4.12 -7.94
CA LYS A 89 12.06 2.66 -7.86
C LYS A 89 13.08 2.07 -8.85
N GLY A 90 14.00 1.27 -8.34
CA GLY A 90 15.06 0.64 -9.14
C GLY A 90 16.20 1.58 -9.54
N ASN A 91 16.27 2.78 -8.97
CA ASN A 91 17.41 3.67 -9.17
C ASN A 91 18.53 3.33 -8.17
N ASP A 92 19.40 2.40 -8.56
CA ASP A 92 20.51 1.92 -7.72
C ASP A 92 21.55 3.03 -7.39
N GLU A 93 21.60 4.11 -8.18
CA GLU A 93 22.49 5.26 -7.92
C GLU A 93 22.13 6.00 -6.61
N LEU A 94 20.90 5.84 -6.12
CA LEU A 94 20.44 6.44 -4.86
C LEU A 94 20.80 5.60 -3.62
N CYS A 95 21.35 4.40 -3.79
CA CYS A 95 21.68 3.47 -2.71
C CYS A 95 23.18 3.48 -2.31
N THR A 96 23.96 4.41 -2.86
CA THR A 96 25.40 4.61 -2.58
C THR A 96 25.65 5.84 -1.74
#